data_AF-A0A1M6JY28-F1
#
_entry.id   AF-A0A1M6JY28-F1
#
_cell.length_a   1.000
_cell.length_b   1.000
_cell.length_c   1.000
_cell.angle_alpha   90.00
_cell.angle_beta   90.00
_cell.angle_gamma   90.00
#
_symmetry.space_group_name_H-M   'P 1'
#
loop_
_entity.id
_entity.type
_entity.pdbx_description
1 polymer ?
#
loop_
_entity_poly.entity_id
_entity_poly.type
_entity_poly.pdbx_seq_one_letter_code
_entity_poly.pdbx_strand_id
1 'polypeptide(L)'
;MKKQLERDQAKFDKVWVRFMEIVCPVCNGLTPVEAFCPQCGEPMLDGGPVEDYLGSYSPYMEKGTCQEQNYCIHLLYCPDCHYDVRAAWEMIIV
;
A
#
# COMPACT_ATOMS: atom_id res chain seq x y z
N MET A 1 -21.42 -30.76 -26.70
CA MET A 1 -21.85 -30.47 -25.31
C MET A 1 -20.67 -30.27 -24.35
N LYS A 2 -19.67 -31.16 -24.29
CA LYS A 2 -18.46 -31.03 -23.44
C LYS A 2 -17.66 -29.73 -23.62
N LYS A 3 -17.49 -29.28 -24.87
CA LYS A 3 -16.79 -28.02 -25.20
C LYS A 3 -17.47 -26.75 -24.66
N GLN A 4 -18.75 -26.80 -24.30
CA GLN A 4 -19.45 -25.65 -23.69
C GLN A 4 -19.14 -25.59 -22.19
N LEU A 5 -19.28 -26.72 -21.49
CA LEU A 5 -18.93 -26.88 -20.08
C LEU A 5 -17.46 -26.54 -19.78
N GLU A 6 -16.53 -26.93 -20.65
CA GLU A 6 -15.09 -26.61 -20.52
C GLU A 6 -14.81 -25.10 -20.71
N ARG A 7 -15.56 -24.43 -21.60
CA ARG A 7 -15.45 -22.97 -21.81
C ARG A 7 -16.09 -22.18 -20.68
N ASP A 8 -17.14 -22.72 -20.08
CA ASP A 8 -17.82 -22.11 -18.94
C ASP A 8 -16.95 -22.24 -17.67
N GLN A 9 -16.34 -23.40 -17.41
CA GLN A 9 -15.36 -23.58 -16.32
C GLN A 9 -14.15 -22.64 -16.48
N ALA A 10 -13.57 -22.53 -17.67
CA ALA A 10 -12.45 -21.61 -17.93
C ALA A 10 -12.85 -20.13 -17.82
N LYS A 11 -14.14 -19.78 -18.01
CA LYS A 11 -14.67 -18.44 -17.74
C LYS A 11 -14.83 -18.21 -16.23
N PHE A 12 -15.33 -19.20 -15.49
CA PHE A 12 -15.38 -19.14 -14.03
C PHE A 12 -13.98 -18.99 -13.44
N ASP A 13 -13.02 -19.82 -13.83
CA ASP A 13 -11.64 -19.76 -13.32
C ASP A 13 -10.97 -18.42 -13.67
N LYS A 14 -11.21 -17.85 -14.86
CA LYS A 14 -10.71 -16.52 -15.24
C LYS A 14 -11.40 -15.35 -14.53
N VAL A 15 -12.61 -15.55 -14.00
CA VAL A 15 -13.34 -14.55 -13.22
C VAL A 15 -12.88 -14.59 -11.76
N TRP A 16 -12.68 -15.77 -11.18
CA TRP A 16 -12.27 -15.92 -9.77
C TRP A 16 -10.78 -15.62 -9.52
N VAL A 17 -9.89 -15.93 -10.47
CA VAL A 17 -8.46 -15.55 -10.37
C VAL A 17 -8.24 -14.03 -10.47
N ARG A 18 -9.28 -13.26 -10.79
CA ARG A 18 -9.23 -11.80 -10.99
C ARG A 18 -9.49 -10.97 -9.73
N PHE A 19 -9.88 -11.57 -8.61
CA PHE A 19 -10.31 -10.89 -7.38
C PHE A 19 -9.38 -11.16 -6.18
N MET A 20 -8.07 -11.19 -6.38
CA MET A 20 -7.13 -10.97 -5.26
C MET A 20 -6.71 -9.52 -5.32
N GLU A 21 -7.35 -8.67 -4.53
CA GLU A 21 -6.95 -7.27 -4.39
C GLU A 21 -5.79 -7.21 -3.40
N ILE A 22 -4.62 -6.73 -3.86
CA ILE A 22 -3.48 -6.45 -3.01
C ILE A 22 -3.63 -5.01 -2.53
N VAL A 23 -3.75 -4.83 -1.22
CA VAL A 23 -4.04 -3.52 -0.61
C VAL A 23 -3.12 -3.24 0.57
N CYS A 24 -2.82 -1.95 0.79
CA CYS A 24 -2.17 -1.51 2.03
C CYS A 24 -3.17 -1.60 3.19
N PRO A 25 -2.84 -2.29 4.30
CA PRO A 25 -3.73 -2.42 5.45
C PRO A 25 -3.98 -1.08 6.16
N VAL A 26 -3.04 -0.13 6.09
CA VAL A 26 -3.21 1.21 6.70
C VAL A 26 -4.14 2.08 5.87
N CYS A 27 -3.89 2.23 4.56
CA CYS A 27 -4.76 3.02 3.67
C CYS A 27 -6.22 2.55 3.69
N ASN A 28 -6.44 1.25 3.89
CA ASN A 28 -7.78 0.64 3.89
C ASN A 28 -8.37 0.50 5.30
N GLY A 29 -7.74 1.08 6.33
CA GLY A 29 -8.26 1.07 7.70
C GLY A 29 -8.30 -0.31 8.35
N LEU A 30 -7.55 -1.28 7.82
CA LEU A 30 -7.44 -2.65 8.35
C LEU A 30 -6.45 -2.73 9.52
N THR A 31 -5.49 -1.82 9.61
CA THR A 31 -4.51 -1.75 10.70
C THR A 31 -4.27 -0.30 11.11
N PRO A 32 -4.33 0.05 12.41
CA PRO A 32 -4.03 1.39 12.87
C PRO A 32 -2.52 1.66 12.86
N VAL A 33 -2.15 2.94 12.77
CA VAL A 33 -0.76 3.38 12.97
C VAL A 33 -0.55 3.70 14.45
N GLU A 34 0.29 2.90 15.10
CA GLU A 34 0.69 3.10 16.51
C GLU A 34 2.17 3.46 16.57
N ALA A 35 2.48 4.75 16.39
CA ALA A 35 3.86 5.27 16.43
C ALA A 35 3.95 6.46 17.39
N PHE A 36 5.07 6.54 18.12
CA PHE A 36 5.38 7.65 19.02
C PHE A 36 6.63 8.38 18.55
N CYS A 37 6.63 9.70 18.69
CA CYS A 37 7.74 10.53 18.27
C CYS A 37 8.98 10.28 19.13
N PRO A 38 10.15 9.94 18.56
CA PRO A 38 11.37 9.74 19.32
C PRO A 38 11.97 11.04 19.87
N GLN A 39 11.47 12.22 19.45
CA GLN A 39 11.96 13.52 19.89
C GLN A 39 11.17 14.09 21.08
N CYS A 40 9.84 13.93 21.10
CA CYS A 40 8.99 14.53 22.14
C CYS A 40 8.07 13.54 22.86
N GLY A 41 7.93 12.31 22.37
CA GLY A 41 7.07 11.28 22.96
C GLY A 41 5.59 11.34 22.58
N GLU A 42 5.15 12.35 21.83
CA GLU A 42 3.76 12.48 21.38
C GLU A 42 3.41 11.48 20.27
N PRO A 43 2.13 11.07 20.13
CA PRO A 43 1.70 10.16 19.08
C PRO A 43 1.91 10.78 17.69
N MET A 44 2.40 9.97 16.76
CA MET A 44 2.59 10.38 15.36
C MET A 44 1.31 10.14 14.56
N LEU A 45 1.12 10.98 13.53
CA LEU A 45 0.01 10.90 12.60
C LEU A 45 0.46 10.33 11.26
N ASP A 46 -0.43 9.59 10.60
CA ASP A 46 -0.23 9.14 9.22
C ASP A 46 -0.51 10.28 8.24
N GLY A 47 0.51 10.66 7.48
CA GLY A 47 0.41 11.62 6.37
C GLY A 47 -0.02 10.98 5.06
N GLY A 48 -0.06 9.65 4.98
CA GLY A 48 -0.39 8.91 3.77
C GLY A 48 0.83 8.49 2.95
N PRO A 49 0.58 7.86 1.79
CA PRO A 49 1.62 7.29 0.93
C PRO A 49 2.60 8.35 0.45
N VAL A 50 3.90 8.04 0.48
CA VAL A 50 4.95 8.94 -0.02
C VAL A 50 4.77 9.20 -1.52
N GLU A 51 4.20 8.25 -2.27
CA GLU A 51 3.88 8.40 -3.69
C GLU A 51 2.95 9.58 -3.97
N ASP A 52 2.03 9.92 -3.05
CA ASP A 52 1.10 11.04 -3.23
C ASP A 52 1.81 12.40 -3.24
N TYR A 53 3.00 12.48 -2.66
CA TYR A 53 3.86 13.67 -2.64
C TYR A 53 4.84 13.70 -3.82
N LEU A 54 5.07 12.57 -4.47
CA LEU A 54 5.95 12.41 -5.61
C LEU A 54 5.14 12.69 -6.88
N GLY A 55 5.15 13.94 -7.34
CA GLY A 55 4.47 14.32 -8.59
C GLY A 55 4.85 13.41 -9.77
N SER A 56 3.97 13.34 -10.78
CA SER A 56 4.01 12.43 -11.94
C SER A 56 5.24 12.52 -12.86
N TYR A 57 6.27 13.26 -12.46
CA TYR A 57 7.50 13.47 -13.20
C TYR A 57 8.69 13.62 -12.24
N SER A 58 8.97 12.58 -11.45
CA SER A 58 10.27 12.48 -10.77
C SER A 58 11.26 11.79 -11.73
N PRO A 59 12.08 12.53 -12.50
CA PRO A 59 13.04 11.96 -13.45
C PRO A 59 14.15 11.14 -12.77
N TYR A 60 14.26 11.23 -11.44
CA TYR A 60 15.23 10.52 -10.62
C TYR A 60 14.65 9.30 -9.91
N MET A 61 13.37 9.01 -10.11
CA MET A 61 12.82 7.71 -9.73
C MET A 61 13.20 6.75 -10.86
N GLU A 62 14.43 6.22 -10.79
CA GLU A 62 14.75 5.00 -11.52
C GLU A 62 13.59 4.03 -11.29
N LYS A 63 13.00 3.53 -12.38
CA LYS A 63 12.00 2.46 -12.36
C LYS A 63 12.59 1.28 -11.57
N GLY A 64 12.44 1.26 -10.26
CA GLY A 64 13.19 0.33 -9.42
C GLY A 64 13.14 0.57 -7.91
N THR A 65 12.90 1.78 -7.40
CA THR A 65 12.90 2.02 -5.94
C THR A 65 11.52 1.99 -5.27
N CYS A 66 10.43 2.05 -6.06
CA CYS A 66 9.05 1.81 -5.61
C CYS A 66 8.47 0.51 -6.22
N GLN A 67 9.34 -0.40 -6.67
CA GLN A 67 8.98 -1.69 -7.27
C GLN A 67 9.12 -2.87 -6.30
N GLU A 68 9.16 -2.60 -5.00
CA GLU A 68 8.71 -3.62 -4.06
C GLU A 68 7.19 -3.54 -4.05
N GLN A 69 6.55 -4.19 -5.04
CA GLN A 69 5.08 -4.32 -5.18
C GLN A 69 4.39 -4.98 -3.96
N ASN A 70 5.12 -5.19 -2.88
CA ASN A 70 4.67 -5.78 -1.64
C ASN A 70 4.68 -4.76 -0.50
N TYR A 71 5.15 -3.52 -0.67
CA TYR A 71 5.13 -2.54 0.41
C TYR A 71 4.48 -1.22 -0.01
N CYS A 72 3.76 -0.60 0.92
CA CYS A 72 3.27 0.77 0.83
C CYS A 72 4.02 1.62 1.86
N ILE A 73 4.68 2.69 1.41
CA ILE A 73 5.52 3.54 2.26
C ILE A 73 4.73 4.78 2.63
N HIS A 74 4.47 5.00 3.92
CA HIS A 74 3.80 6.21 4.39
C HIS A 74 4.78 7.16 5.09
N LEU A 75 4.44 8.45 5.02
CA LEU A 75 5.07 9.48 5.82
C LEU A 75 4.35 9.59 7.16
N LEU A 76 5.03 9.28 8.26
CA LEU A 76 4.53 9.56 9.60
C LEU A 76 5.14 10.87 10.09
N TYR A 77 4.34 11.73 10.70
CA TYR A 77 4.81 13.01 11.23
C TYR A 77 4.27 13.28 12.63
N CYS A 78 5.07 13.98 13.43
CA CYS A 78 4.66 14.47 14.73
C CYS A 78 4.02 15.86 14.59
N PRO A 79 2.78 16.07 15.06
CA PRO A 79 2.13 17.38 14.97
C PRO A 79 2.78 18.43 15.89
N ASP A 80 3.46 18.02 16.96
CA ASP A 80 4.03 18.92 17.97
C ASP A 80 5.44 19.44 17.62
N CYS A 81 6.35 18.55 17.20
CA CYS A 81 7.75 18.91 16.93
C CYS A 81 8.14 18.81 15.45
N HIS A 82 7.22 18.39 14.58
CA HIS A 82 7.41 18.25 13.13
C HIS A 82 8.48 17.22 12.72
N TYR A 83 8.91 16.34 13.64
CA TYR A 83 9.72 15.18 13.29
C TYR A 83 8.92 14.24 12.40
N ASP A 84 9.48 13.84 11.26
CA ASP A 84 8.90 12.88 10.33
C ASP A 84 9.80 11.65 10.11
N VAL A 85 9.17 10.53 9.78
CA VAL A 85 9.83 9.28 9.44
C VAL A 85 9.02 8.53 8.39
N ARG A 86 9.69 7.73 7.56
CA ARG A 86 9.03 6.83 6.62
C ARG A 86 8.86 5.46 7.25
N ALA A 87 7.66 4.91 7.16
CA ALA A 87 7.34 3.55 7.58
C ALA A 87 6.76 2.77 6.41
N ALA A 88 7.11 1.49 6.31
CA ALA A 88 6.68 0.61 5.23
C ALA A 88 5.75 -0.48 5.79
N TRP A 89 4.60 -0.66 5.15
CA TRP A 89 3.67 -1.75 5.46
C TRP A 89 3.62 -2.74 4.32
N GLU A 90 3.65 -4.02 4.65
CA GLU A 90 3.46 -5.07 3.67
C GLU A 90 2.01 -5.02 3.15
N MET A 91 1.85 -5.07 1.83
CA MET A 91 0.57 -5.14 1.18
C MET A 91 0.01 -6.56 1.31
N ILE A 92 -1.26 -6.65 1.65
CA ILE A 92 -1.94 -7.92 1.93
C ILE A 92 -2.98 -8.20 0.86
N ILE A 93 -3.28 -9.48 0.67
CA ILE A 93 -4.38 -9.90 -0.19
C ILE A 93 -5.66 -9.90 0.64
N VAL A 94 -6.70 -9.23 0.13
CA VAL A 94 -8.06 -9.22 0.70
C VAL A 94 -9.08 -9.92 -0.19
#